data_AF-A0A7S4G4T0-F1
#
_entry.id   AF-A0A7S4G4T0-F1
#
_cell.length_a   1.000
_cell.length_b   1.000
_cell.length_c   1.000
_cell.angle_alpha   90.00
_cell.angle_beta   90.00
_cell.angle_gamma   90.00
#
_symmetry.space_group_name_H-M   'P 1'
#
loop_
_entity.id
_entity.type
_entity.pdbx_description
1 polymer ?
#
loop_
_entity_poly.entity_id
_entity_poly.type
_entity_poly.pdbx_seq_one_letter_code
_entity_poly.pdbx_strand_id
1 'polypeptide(L)'
;RAHKYNFGVALYDDSVVYRVENEALSQRLHAFGEETRSYKTFVSPEPRRLFHGTSVHAARAIVREGFRLPKRAGMFGRGIYFADSALKSLQYCDQYGLILVCDVDLGKTRTLTSAKNSFDPEQDLSRHP
;
A
#
# COMPACT_ATOMS: atom_id res chain seq x y z
N ARG A 1 -10.66 -18.18 10.32
CA ARG A 1 -10.85 -17.71 11.71
C ARG A 1 -11.05 -16.20 11.64
N ALA A 2 -12.26 -15.68 11.82
CA ALA A 2 -12.51 -14.24 11.75
C ALA A 2 -12.02 -13.58 13.06
N HIS A 3 -11.17 -12.55 12.95
CA HIS A 3 -10.76 -11.77 14.11
C HIS A 3 -11.89 -10.78 14.42
N LYS A 4 -12.58 -11.00 15.54
CA LYS A 4 -13.57 -10.06 16.08
C LYS A 4 -12.81 -8.89 16.72
N TYR A 5 -12.76 -7.78 16.01
CA TYR A 5 -12.29 -6.51 16.59
C TYR A 5 -13.47 -5.91 17.38
N ASN A 6 -13.32 -5.71 18.70
CA ASN A 6 -14.35 -5.12 19.56
C ASN A 6 -14.43 -3.58 19.43
N PHE A 7 -14.02 -3.04 18.29
CA PHE A 7 -13.99 -1.61 18.03
C PHE A 7 -14.43 -1.34 16.59
N GLY A 8 -15.18 -0.25 16.41
CA GLY A 8 -15.56 0.28 15.11
C GLY A 8 -14.71 1.51 14.79
N VAL A 9 -14.58 1.81 13.50
CA VAL A 9 -14.08 3.12 13.03
C VAL A 9 -15.25 3.80 12.34
N ALA A 10 -15.55 5.01 12.80
CA ALA A 10 -16.47 5.91 12.15
C ALA A 10 -15.68 7.14 11.71
N LEU A 11 -16.02 7.69 10.55
CA LEU A 11 -15.69 9.07 10.25
C LEU A 11 -16.68 9.91 11.06
N TYR A 12 -16.17 10.79 11.92
CA TYR A 12 -16.97 11.79 12.60
C TYR A 12 -17.34 12.92 11.63
N ASP A 13 -18.39 13.67 11.92
CA ASP A 13 -18.90 14.72 11.01
C ASP A 13 -17.84 15.79 10.67
N ASP A 14 -16.86 16.01 11.56
CA ASP A 14 -15.73 16.93 11.33
C ASP A 14 -14.53 16.29 10.60
N SER A 15 -14.65 15.04 10.15
CA SER A 15 -13.59 14.35 9.42
C SER A 15 -13.47 14.94 8.02
N VAL A 16 -12.27 15.43 7.68
CA VAL A 16 -12.01 15.98 6.35
C VAL A 16 -11.30 14.95 5.48
N VAL A 17 -11.84 14.71 4.29
CA VAL A 17 -11.23 13.88 3.26
C VAL A 17 -10.75 14.77 2.13
N TYR A 18 -9.46 14.71 1.85
CA TYR A 18 -8.86 15.45 0.74
C TYR A 18 -8.51 14.49 -0.39
N ARG A 19 -8.87 14.88 -1.62
CA ARG A 19 -8.29 14.26 -2.81
C ARG A 19 -6.89 14.81 -3.00
N VAL A 20 -5.92 13.91 -3.14
CA VAL A 20 -4.55 14.28 -3.47
C VAL A 20 -4.39 14.28 -4.98
N GLU A 21 -3.98 15.41 -5.54
CA GLU A 21 -3.69 15.55 -6.96
C GLU A 21 -2.21 15.89 -7.11
N ASN A 22 -1.45 14.96 -7.70
CA ASN A 22 -0.02 15.12 -7.96
C ASN A 22 0.30 14.47 -9.31
N GLU A 23 0.33 15.29 -10.35
CA GLU A 23 0.43 14.82 -11.74
C GLU A 23 1.67 13.95 -11.97
N ALA A 24 2.83 14.34 -11.43
CA ALA A 24 4.06 13.58 -11.57
C ALA A 24 3.96 12.18 -10.93
N LEU A 25 3.33 12.06 -9.76
CA LEU A 25 3.11 10.76 -9.12
C LEU A 25 2.06 9.93 -9.87
N SER A 26 0.99 10.56 -10.37
CA SER A 26 -0.02 9.91 -11.19
C SER A 26 0.56 9.35 -12.49
N GLN A 27 1.40 10.13 -13.18
CA GLN A 27 2.09 9.69 -14.40
C GLN A 27 3.04 8.52 -14.13
N ARG A 28 3.78 8.54 -13.01
CA ARG A 28 4.66 7.42 -12.62
C ARG A 28 3.88 6.13 -12.35
N LEU A 29 2.74 6.21 -11.66
CA LEU A 29 1.86 5.06 -11.43
C LEU A 29 1.31 4.52 -12.75
N HIS A 30 0.82 5.41 -13.62
CA HIS A 30 0.28 5.04 -14.92
C HIS A 30 1.34 4.34 -15.79
N ALA A 31 2.55 4.91 -15.88
CA ALA A 31 3.65 4.32 -16.64
C ALA A 31 4.01 2.91 -16.15
N PHE A 32 4.06 2.69 -14.83
CA PHE A 32 4.28 1.37 -14.26
C PHE A 32 3.14 0.40 -14.58
N GLY A 33 1.89 0.86 -14.50
CA GLY A 33 0.74 0.03 -14.85
C GLY A 33 0.77 -0.41 -16.32
N GLU A 34 1.09 0.49 -17.24
CA GLU A 34 1.23 0.16 -18.67
C GLU A 34 2.35 -0.87 -18.91
N GLU A 35 3.50 -0.68 -18.27
CA GLU A 35 4.61 -1.64 -18.34
C GLU A 35 4.18 -3.02 -17.82
N THR A 36 3.48 -3.12 -16.70
CA THR A 36 3.11 -4.43 -16.14
C THR A 36 1.97 -5.12 -16.88
N ARG A 37 1.04 -4.36 -17.48
CA ARG A 37 -0.08 -4.89 -18.28
C ARG A 37 0.37 -5.50 -19.59
N SER A 38 1.45 -5.01 -20.21
CA SER A 38 1.95 -5.56 -21.48
C SER A 38 2.42 -7.01 -21.38
N TYR A 39 2.63 -7.54 -20.16
CA TYR A 39 3.21 -8.86 -19.96
C TYR A 39 2.23 -10.00 -19.63
N LYS A 40 0.92 -9.79 -19.37
CA LYS A 40 0.01 -10.90 -18.94
C LYS A 40 -1.51 -10.67 -19.05
N THR A 41 -2.21 -11.72 -19.45
CA THR A 41 -3.68 -11.86 -19.60
C THR A 41 -4.49 -11.98 -18.28
N PHE A 42 -3.82 -12.05 -17.12
CA PHE A 42 -4.44 -12.40 -15.81
C PHE A 42 -4.18 -11.38 -14.70
N VAL A 43 -3.81 -10.15 -15.03
CA VAL A 43 -3.60 -9.07 -14.04
C VAL A 43 -4.91 -8.30 -13.87
N SER A 44 -5.24 -7.89 -12.64
CA SER A 44 -6.31 -6.93 -12.39
C SER A 44 -6.05 -5.70 -13.27
N PRO A 45 -6.97 -5.34 -14.19
CA PRO A 45 -6.73 -4.23 -15.11
C PRO A 45 -6.57 -2.90 -14.38
N GLU A 46 -7.13 -2.78 -13.18
CA GLU A 46 -7.13 -1.54 -12.40
C GLU A 46 -6.32 -1.65 -11.09
N PRO A 47 -5.65 -0.55 -10.68
CA PRO A 47 -5.08 -0.43 -9.35
C PRO A 47 -6.10 -0.71 -8.25
N ARG A 48 -5.66 -1.36 -7.18
CA ARG A 48 -6.50 -1.59 -6.00
C ARG A 48 -6.44 -0.42 -5.05
N ARG A 49 -7.59 0.00 -4.54
CA ARG A 49 -7.67 0.97 -3.46
C ARG A 49 -7.37 0.28 -2.13
N LEU A 50 -6.24 0.66 -1.51
CA LEU A 50 -5.79 0.10 -0.23
C LEU A 50 -5.41 1.21 0.75
N PHE A 51 -5.47 0.90 2.04
CA PHE A 51 -5.12 1.80 3.12
C PHE A 51 -3.64 1.70 3.47
N HIS A 52 -3.02 2.83 3.75
CA HIS A 52 -1.67 2.94 4.31
C HIS A 52 -1.70 3.85 5.54
N GLY A 53 -1.31 3.30 6.69
CA GLY A 53 -1.14 4.06 7.92
C GLY A 53 0.32 4.36 8.19
N THR A 54 0.61 5.60 8.59
CA THR A 54 1.96 6.08 8.89
C THR A 54 1.88 7.36 9.73
N SER A 55 3.01 7.95 10.11
CA SER A 55 3.00 9.23 10.82
C SER A 55 2.54 10.38 9.90
N VAL A 56 1.96 11.44 10.47
CA VAL A 56 1.52 12.63 9.73
C VAL A 56 2.67 13.24 8.92
N HIS A 57 3.89 13.26 9.49
CA HIS A 57 5.07 13.74 8.77
C HIS A 57 5.38 12.89 7.54
N ALA A 58 5.36 11.56 7.67
CA ALA A 58 5.62 10.65 6.56
C ALA A 58 4.50 10.74 5.50
N ALA A 59 3.24 10.85 5.91
CA ALA A 59 2.11 11.02 5.00
C ALA A 59 2.23 12.28 4.16
N ARG A 60 2.60 13.42 4.78
CA ARG A 60 2.86 14.68 4.04
C ARG A 60 4.01 14.53 3.05
N ALA A 61 5.08 13.83 3.42
CA ALA A 61 6.19 13.56 2.52
C ALA A 61 5.77 12.65 1.34
N ILE A 62 4.97 11.61 1.60
CA ILE A 62 4.45 10.70 0.56
C ILE A 62 3.57 11.46 -0.43
N VAL A 63 2.67 12.32 0.04
CA VAL A 63 1.81 13.14 -0.83
C VAL A 63 2.62 14.07 -1.74
N ARG A 64 3.73 14.61 -1.24
CA ARG A 64 4.59 15.52 -1.99
C ARG A 64 5.54 14.80 -2.96
N GLU A 65 6.19 13.73 -2.51
CA GLU A 65 7.36 13.13 -3.16
C GLU A 65 7.14 11.69 -3.63
N GLY A 66 6.05 11.05 -3.18
CA GLY A 66 5.79 9.63 -3.35
C GLY A 66 6.43 8.76 -2.27
N PHE A 67 6.18 7.45 -2.37
CA PHE A 67 6.68 6.47 -1.42
C PHE A 67 8.20 6.26 -1.56
N ARG A 68 8.85 5.97 -0.43
CA ARG A 68 10.27 5.60 -0.34
C ARG A 68 10.41 4.31 0.45
N LEU A 69 11.26 3.39 -0.01
CA LEU A 69 11.47 2.12 0.68
C LEU A 69 11.97 2.34 2.12
N PRO A 70 11.44 1.59 3.10
CA PRO A 70 11.89 1.71 4.49
C PRO A 70 13.32 1.22 4.64
N LYS A 71 13.99 1.64 5.72
CA LYS A 71 15.35 1.15 6.05
C LYS A 71 15.36 -0.29 6.56
N ARG A 72 14.28 -0.74 7.18
CA ARG A 72 14.15 -2.07 7.80
C ARG A 72 13.09 -2.91 7.07
N ALA A 73 13.31 -4.22 7.04
CA ALA A 73 12.33 -5.17 6.52
C ALA A 73 11.17 -5.36 7.51
N GLY A 74 9.97 -5.59 6.96
CA GLY A 74 8.81 -6.04 7.71
C GLY A 74 8.62 -7.55 7.60
N MET A 75 7.40 -8.01 7.87
CA MET A 75 7.04 -9.44 7.89
C MET A 75 7.20 -10.15 6.54
N PHE A 76 7.20 -9.40 5.45
CA PHE A 76 7.24 -9.92 4.07
C PHE A 76 8.32 -9.21 3.25
N GLY A 77 9.48 -8.96 3.88
CA GLY A 77 10.60 -8.30 3.22
C GLY A 77 10.62 -6.78 3.38
N ARG A 78 11.55 -6.14 2.67
CA ARG A 78 11.66 -4.68 2.65
C ARG A 78 10.70 -4.11 1.61
N GLY A 79 9.61 -3.50 2.08
CA GLY A 79 8.58 -2.96 1.19
C GLY A 79 7.64 -1.97 1.86
N ILE A 80 6.74 -1.40 1.05
CA ILE A 80 5.63 -0.57 1.51
C ILE A 80 4.44 -1.48 1.80
N TYR A 81 3.84 -1.31 2.97
CA TYR A 81 2.73 -2.16 3.42
C TYR A 81 1.41 -1.43 3.26
N PHE A 82 0.45 -2.14 2.68
CA PHE A 82 -0.92 -1.70 2.51
C PHE A 82 -1.87 -2.73 3.12
N ALA A 83 -3.08 -2.30 3.48
CA ALA A 83 -4.12 -3.17 3.99
C ALA A 83 -5.45 -2.88 3.27
N ASP A 84 -6.27 -3.91 3.11
CA ASP A 84 -7.69 -3.79 2.71
C ASP A 84 -8.57 -3.28 3.85
N SER A 85 -8.07 -3.32 5.09
CA SER A 85 -8.74 -2.82 6.29
C SER A 85 -8.08 -1.55 6.82
N ALA A 86 -8.89 -0.48 6.97
CA ALA A 86 -8.48 0.75 7.65
C ALA A 86 -8.05 0.48 9.11
N LEU A 87 -8.72 -0.45 9.82
CA LEU A 87 -8.40 -0.83 11.20
C LEU A 87 -6.98 -1.37 11.33
N LYS A 88 -6.50 -2.11 10.33
CA LYS A 88 -5.12 -2.62 10.34
C LYS A 88 -4.13 -1.49 10.12
N SER A 89 -4.43 -0.56 9.21
CA SER A 89 -3.59 0.60 8.92
C SER A 89 -3.51 1.58 10.09
N LEU A 90 -4.61 1.78 10.84
CA LEU A 90 -4.65 2.65 12.02
C LEU A 90 -3.61 2.28 13.08
N GLN A 91 -3.26 1.00 13.20
CA GLN A 91 -2.21 0.53 14.14
C GLN A 91 -0.82 1.10 13.84
N TYR A 92 -0.62 1.70 12.66
CA TYR A 92 0.63 2.30 12.21
C TYR A 92 0.56 3.83 12.11
N CYS A 93 -0.60 4.42 12.40
CA CYS A 93 -0.76 5.87 12.46
C CYS A 93 -0.22 6.42 13.77
N ASP A 94 0.14 7.70 13.78
CA ASP A 94 0.32 8.41 15.04
C ASP A 94 -1.04 8.81 15.64
N GLN A 95 -0.99 9.58 16.74
CA GLN A 95 -2.12 9.98 17.58
C GLN A 95 -3.24 10.70 16.81
N TYR A 96 -2.97 11.25 15.63
CA TYR A 96 -3.95 12.01 14.84
C TYR A 96 -4.71 11.18 13.81
N GLY A 97 -4.40 9.88 13.66
CA GLY A 97 -5.23 8.94 12.89
C GLY A 97 -5.34 9.21 11.38
N LEU A 98 -4.38 9.94 10.78
CA LEU A 98 -4.38 10.18 9.34
C LEU A 98 -4.05 8.90 8.57
N ILE A 99 -4.95 8.49 7.67
CA ILE A 99 -4.77 7.33 6.79
C ILE A 99 -4.70 7.82 5.34
N LEU A 100 -3.78 7.25 4.56
CA LEU A 100 -3.76 7.40 3.12
C LEU A 100 -4.58 6.30 2.46
N VAL A 101 -5.48 6.69 1.56
CA VAL A 101 -6.17 5.78 0.64
C VAL A 101 -5.44 5.85 -0.68
N CYS A 102 -4.79 4.75 -1.07
CA CYS A 102 -3.83 4.72 -2.18
C CYS A 102 -4.35 3.81 -3.29
N ASP A 103 -4.13 4.24 -4.54
CA ASP A 103 -4.20 3.36 -5.69
C ASP A 103 -2.90 2.56 -5.78
N VAL A 104 -3.01 1.23 -5.70
CA VAL A 104 -1.89 0.31 -5.64
C VAL A 104 -1.97 -0.65 -6.81
N ASP A 105 -1.03 -0.50 -7.75
CA ASP A 105 -0.81 -1.50 -8.77
C ASP A 105 -0.05 -2.69 -8.15
N LEU A 106 -0.66 -3.87 -8.18
CA LEU A 106 -0.08 -5.07 -7.58
C LEU A 106 0.81 -5.85 -8.54
N GLY A 107 0.74 -5.59 -9.85
CA GLY A 107 1.45 -6.36 -10.87
C GLY A 107 1.39 -7.87 -10.65
N LYS A 108 2.56 -8.53 -10.69
CA LYS A 108 2.70 -9.97 -10.39
C LYS A 108 2.74 -10.19 -8.87
N THR A 109 1.71 -10.85 -8.36
CA THR A 109 1.58 -11.13 -6.92
C THR A 109 2.05 -12.53 -6.54
N ARG A 110 2.39 -12.69 -5.25
CA ARG A 110 2.58 -13.98 -4.58
C ARG A 110 1.87 -13.94 -3.24
N THR A 111 1.00 -14.91 -3.00
CA THR A 111 0.31 -15.03 -1.72
C THR A 111 1.20 -15.75 -0.71
N LEU A 112 1.38 -15.13 0.46
CA LEU A 112 2.10 -15.70 1.60
C LEU A 112 1.14 -15.77 2.80
N THR A 113 1.12 -16.90 3.51
CA THR A 113 0.27 -17.13 4.69
C THR A 113 1.04 -17.05 6.02
N SER A 114 2.37 -16.94 5.96
CA SER A 114 3.26 -16.82 7.11
C SER A 114 4.37 -15.82 6.83
N ALA A 115 4.90 -15.19 7.89
CA ALA A 115 5.97 -14.19 7.77
C ALA A 115 7.22 -14.78 7.11
N LYS A 116 7.77 -14.05 6.14
CA LYS A 116 9.04 -14.30 5.46
C LYS A 116 9.80 -12.98 5.35
N ASN A 117 10.49 -12.59 6.42
CA ASN A 117 11.19 -11.32 6.50
C ASN A 117 12.35 -11.19 5.48
N SER A 118 12.85 -12.33 4.99
CA SER A 118 13.86 -12.43 3.94
C SER A 118 13.28 -12.39 2.52
N PHE A 119 11.98 -12.14 2.36
CA PHE A 119 11.37 -12.05 1.04
C PHE A 119 12.00 -10.91 0.25
N ASP A 120 12.51 -11.25 -0.93
CA ASP A 120 13.10 -10.31 -1.88
C ASP A 120 12.33 -10.40 -3.19
N PRO A 121 11.53 -9.39 -3.57
CA PRO A 121 10.75 -9.41 -4.79
C PRO A 121 11.58 -9.70 -6.04
N GLU A 122 12.83 -9.23 -6.12
CA GLU A 122 13.68 -9.43 -7.29
C GLU A 122 14.08 -10.90 -7.45
N GLN A 123 14.28 -11.62 -6.35
CA GLN A 123 14.64 -13.04 -6.37
C GLN A 123 13.38 -13.92 -6.36
N ASP A 124 12.45 -13.67 -5.45
CA ASP A 124 11.31 -14.52 -5.13
C ASP A 124 10.10 -14.35 -6.05
N LEU A 125 10.05 -13.27 -6.85
CA LEU A 125 9.08 -13.09 -7.93
C LEU A 125 9.71 -13.23 -9.32
N SER A 126 11.04 -13.35 -9.43
CA SER A 126 11.67 -13.68 -10.72
C SER A 126 11.18 -15.02 -11.23
N ARG A 127 11.17 -15.18 -12.56
CA ARG A 127 11.00 -16.51 -13.15
C ARG A 127 12.34 -17.22 -12.92
N HIS A 128 12.37 -18.28 -12.11
CA HIS A 128 13.33 -19.32 -12.46
C HIS A 128 12.92 -19.85 -13.85
N PRO A 129 13.87 -20.04 -14.78
CA PRO A 129 13.60 -20.72 -16.03
C PRO A 129 12.94 -22.09 -15.78
#